data_AF-A0A8S3I035-F1
#
_entry.id   AF-A0A8S3I035-F1
#
_cell.length_a   1.000
_cell.length_b   1.000
_cell.length_c   1.000
_cell.angle_alpha   90.00
_cell.angle_beta   90.00
_cell.angle_gamma   90.00
#
_symmetry.space_group_name_H-M   'P 1'
#
loop_
_entity.id
_entity.type
_entity.pdbx_description
1 polymer ?
#
loop_
_entity_poly.entity_id
_entity_poly.type
_entity_poly.pdbx_seq_one_letter_code
_entity_poly.pdbx_strand_id
1 'polypeptide(L)'
;MTDEQVLVMYSGHPMGLFPTRSDFSPRVVITNGLVVPNYSSTDNYDRMFALGCTMYGQMTAGSYCYIGPQGIVHGTFLTIMNAAQKKFNTNDLRGKVFVSSGLGGMSGAQPKACQLLGCVGVIAEVSEEAARKRYNQGWCQELIYDLNQVVARIRECREKKLGTSIGYVGNVVDLWERLAKEKDTLVDLGSDQTSCHTPYQGGYYPVQLSYDDARQLMKNDPKKFKELVHERLFCFSFY
;
A
#
# COMPACT_ATOMS: atom_id res chain seq x y z
N MET A 1 9.93 -20.68 -28.06
CA MET A 1 10.53 -21.67 -27.13
C MET A 1 9.85 -23.01 -27.34
N THR A 2 10.55 -24.12 -27.12
CA THR A 2 9.98 -25.48 -27.10
C THR A 2 9.89 -26.00 -25.65
N ASP A 3 9.31 -27.18 -25.46
CA ASP A 3 9.27 -27.86 -24.15
C ASP A 3 10.62 -28.41 -23.70
N GLU A 4 11.64 -28.39 -24.56
CA GLU A 4 13.01 -28.77 -24.22
C GLU A 4 13.90 -27.52 -23.99
N GLN A 5 13.28 -26.38 -23.69
CA GLN A 5 13.98 -25.12 -23.45
C GLN A 5 13.51 -24.45 -22.15
N VAL A 6 14.42 -23.65 -21.58
CA VAL A 6 14.12 -22.70 -20.50
C VAL A 6 14.50 -21.30 -20.95
N LEU A 7 13.62 -20.34 -20.70
CA LEU A 7 13.92 -18.92 -20.78
C LEU A 7 14.56 -18.46 -19.46
N VAL A 8 15.75 -17.89 -19.55
CA VAL A 8 16.44 -17.32 -18.39
C VAL A 8 16.26 -15.80 -18.41
N MET A 9 15.58 -15.27 -17.39
CA MET A 9 15.30 -13.85 -17.22
C MET A 9 16.21 -13.24 -16.15
N TYR A 10 17.01 -12.26 -16.54
CA TYR A 10 17.94 -11.52 -15.67
C TYR A 10 17.40 -10.12 -15.45
N SER A 11 16.69 -9.92 -14.34
CA SER A 11 16.08 -8.64 -13.96
C SER A 11 15.28 -8.00 -15.10
N GLY A 12 14.37 -8.78 -15.69
CA GLY A 12 13.54 -8.36 -16.83
C GLY A 12 14.21 -8.48 -18.20
N HIS A 13 15.54 -8.64 -18.29
CA HIS A 13 16.23 -8.89 -19.55
C HIS A 13 16.11 -10.38 -19.94
N PRO A 14 15.58 -10.71 -21.15
CA PRO A 14 15.51 -12.08 -21.64
C PRO A 14 16.87 -12.54 -22.15
N MET A 15 17.71 -13.03 -21.23
CA MET A 15 19.10 -13.42 -21.52
C MET A 15 19.19 -14.45 -22.66
N GLY A 16 18.26 -15.41 -22.69
CA GLY A 16 18.18 -16.36 -23.79
C GLY A 16 17.40 -17.63 -23.47
N LEU A 17 17.26 -18.46 -24.50
CA LEU A 17 16.73 -19.81 -24.41
C LEU A 17 17.87 -20.81 -24.33
N PHE A 18 17.83 -21.67 -23.32
CA PHE A 18 18.84 -22.70 -23.10
C PHE A 18 18.18 -24.09 -23.16
N PRO A 19 18.85 -25.12 -23.71
CA PRO A 19 18.32 -26.48 -23.74
C PRO A 19 18.11 -27.05 -22.32
N THR A 20 16.99 -27.72 -22.08
CA THR A 20 16.68 -28.46 -20.84
C THR A 20 15.92 -29.75 -21.14
N ARG A 21 15.55 -30.48 -20.08
CA ARG A 21 14.60 -31.59 -20.18
C ARG A 21 13.16 -31.10 -19.94
N SER A 22 12.19 -31.67 -20.65
CA SER A 22 10.78 -31.27 -20.57
C SER A 22 10.13 -31.53 -19.22
N ASP A 23 10.53 -32.62 -18.57
CA ASP A 23 9.74 -33.29 -17.53
C ASP A 23 9.99 -32.72 -16.11
N PHE A 24 11.13 -32.05 -15.91
CA PHE A 24 11.57 -31.61 -14.58
C PHE A 24 12.14 -30.18 -14.54
N SER A 25 12.16 -29.49 -15.67
CA SER A 25 12.69 -28.12 -15.74
C SER A 25 11.57 -27.10 -15.86
N PRO A 26 11.64 -25.98 -15.13
CA PRO A 26 10.73 -24.87 -15.36
C PRO A 26 10.92 -24.33 -16.79
N ARG A 27 9.84 -23.78 -17.37
CA ARG A 27 9.90 -23.10 -18.67
C ARG A 27 10.56 -21.73 -18.58
N VAL A 28 10.52 -21.10 -17.41
CA VAL A 28 11.15 -19.80 -17.16
C VAL A 28 11.82 -19.81 -15.79
N VAL A 29 13.07 -19.35 -15.72
CA VAL A 29 13.77 -19.04 -14.47
C VAL A 29 13.96 -17.53 -14.40
N ILE A 30 13.49 -16.92 -13.32
CA ILE A 30 13.48 -15.48 -13.17
C ILE A 30 14.32 -15.09 -11.96
N THR A 31 15.27 -14.20 -12.19
CA THR A 31 15.91 -13.43 -11.12
C THR A 31 15.56 -11.97 -11.30
N ASN A 32 15.28 -11.24 -10.22
CA ASN A 32 15.02 -9.80 -10.25
C ASN A 32 15.75 -9.14 -9.09
N GLY A 33 16.54 -8.11 -9.35
CA GLY A 33 17.16 -7.31 -8.29
C GLY A 33 18.23 -8.04 -7.47
N LEU A 34 18.74 -9.19 -7.92
CA LEU A 34 19.79 -9.91 -7.21
C LEU A 34 21.13 -9.18 -7.36
N VAL A 35 21.76 -8.89 -6.22
CA VAL A 35 23.01 -8.13 -6.15
C VAL A 35 23.90 -8.73 -5.05
N VAL A 36 25.22 -8.63 -5.21
CA VAL A 36 26.18 -8.94 -4.14
C VAL A 36 25.86 -8.05 -2.92
N PRO A 37 25.78 -8.58 -1.69
CA PRO A 37 25.23 -7.85 -0.54
C PRO A 37 25.81 -6.45 -0.31
N ASN A 38 27.13 -6.27 -0.47
CA ASN A 38 27.81 -4.98 -0.29
C ASN A 38 27.37 -3.88 -1.28
N TYR A 39 26.64 -4.23 -2.33
CA TYR A 39 26.14 -3.32 -3.37
C TYR A 39 24.61 -3.26 -3.43
N SER A 40 23.91 -3.83 -2.44
CA SER A 40 22.44 -3.88 -2.40
C SER A 40 21.79 -2.62 -1.80
N SER A 41 22.48 -1.47 -1.82
CA SER A 41 21.93 -0.19 -1.36
C SER A 41 21.02 0.45 -2.41
N THR A 42 20.12 1.34 -1.98
CA THR A 42 19.20 2.08 -2.88
C THR A 42 19.95 2.89 -3.93
N ASP A 43 21.04 3.56 -3.56
CA ASP A 43 21.83 4.36 -4.52
C ASP A 43 22.47 3.48 -5.61
N ASN A 44 22.96 2.29 -5.22
CA ASN A 44 23.50 1.32 -6.18
C ASN A 44 22.38 0.75 -7.07
N TYR A 45 21.20 0.46 -6.50
CA TYR A 45 20.03 0.06 -7.28
C TYR A 45 19.65 1.12 -8.31
N ASP A 46 19.49 2.39 -7.91
CA ASP A 46 19.08 3.47 -8.81
C ASP A 46 20.08 3.63 -9.96
N ARG A 47 21.39 3.55 -9.65
CA ARG A 47 22.45 3.53 -10.67
C ARG A 47 22.34 2.34 -11.62
N MET A 48 22.21 1.12 -11.10
CA MET A 48 22.12 -0.09 -11.93
C MET A 48 20.84 -0.10 -12.77
N PHE A 49 19.73 0.38 -12.23
CA PHE A 49 18.46 0.51 -12.95
C PHE A 49 18.60 1.52 -14.10
N ALA A 50 19.21 2.68 -13.85
CA ALA A 50 19.47 3.68 -14.88
C ALA A 50 20.40 3.18 -15.99
N LEU A 51 21.35 2.29 -15.66
CA LEU A 51 22.23 1.63 -16.62
C LEU A 51 21.57 0.42 -17.32
N GLY A 52 20.34 0.05 -16.95
CA GLY A 52 19.62 -1.10 -17.51
C GLY A 52 20.14 -2.46 -17.03
N CYS A 53 20.89 -2.51 -15.92
CA CYS A 53 21.50 -3.74 -15.39
C CYS A 53 20.59 -4.50 -14.41
N THR A 54 19.56 -3.85 -13.86
CA THR A 54 18.66 -4.46 -12.88
C THR A 54 17.24 -3.89 -12.98
N MET A 55 16.29 -4.50 -12.28
CA MET A 55 14.89 -4.08 -12.18
C MET A 55 14.34 -4.51 -10.82
N TYR A 56 13.53 -3.65 -10.18
CA TYR A 56 12.79 -4.02 -8.99
C TYR A 56 11.58 -4.89 -9.35
N GLY A 57 11.68 -6.20 -9.06
CA GLY A 57 10.62 -7.17 -9.39
C GLY A 57 9.48 -7.24 -8.37
N GLN A 58 9.59 -6.55 -7.23
CA GLN A 58 8.68 -6.75 -6.09
C GLN A 58 8.54 -8.27 -5.80
N MET A 59 7.34 -8.77 -5.50
CA MET A 59 7.09 -10.21 -5.35
C MET A 59 6.44 -10.79 -6.61
N THR A 60 5.27 -10.26 -6.99
CA THR A 60 4.41 -10.82 -8.04
C THR A 60 4.47 -10.06 -9.37
N ALA A 61 5.03 -8.84 -9.36
CA ALA A 61 5.18 -8.02 -10.56
C ALA A 61 6.22 -8.62 -11.51
N GLY A 62 7.44 -8.85 -11.02
CA GLY A 62 8.55 -9.42 -11.79
C GLY A 62 8.45 -10.92 -12.03
N SER A 63 7.50 -11.61 -11.40
CA SER A 63 7.23 -13.04 -11.57
C SER A 63 5.94 -13.33 -12.36
N TYR A 64 5.28 -12.28 -12.87
CA TYR A 64 4.15 -12.36 -13.80
C TYR A 64 2.91 -13.07 -13.26
N CYS A 65 2.67 -12.97 -11.95
CA CYS A 65 1.54 -13.61 -11.27
C CYS A 65 0.71 -12.64 -10.42
N TYR A 66 0.81 -11.33 -10.69
CA TYR A 66 -0.04 -10.33 -10.04
C TYR A 66 -1.48 -10.40 -10.56
N ILE A 67 -2.42 -10.65 -9.65
CA ILE A 67 -3.87 -10.79 -9.96
C ILE A 67 -4.69 -9.60 -9.49
N GLY A 68 -4.07 -8.42 -9.43
CA GLY A 68 -4.71 -7.26 -8.84
C GLY A 68 -4.79 -7.35 -7.32
N PRO A 69 -5.58 -6.46 -6.68
CA PRO A 69 -5.71 -6.43 -5.23
C PRO A 69 -6.38 -7.68 -4.63
N GLN A 70 -6.99 -8.55 -5.46
CA GLN A 70 -7.60 -9.82 -5.00
C GLN A 70 -6.58 -10.72 -4.31
N GLY A 71 -5.32 -10.70 -4.76
CA GLY A 71 -4.26 -11.52 -4.18
C GLY A 71 -3.97 -11.21 -2.72
N ILE A 72 -4.37 -10.06 -2.19
CA ILE A 72 -4.08 -9.66 -0.80
C ILE A 72 -5.33 -9.47 0.08
N VAL A 73 -6.55 -9.41 -0.47
CA VAL A 73 -7.78 -9.24 0.36
C VAL A 73 -7.87 -10.28 1.46
N HIS A 74 -7.63 -11.55 1.13
CA HIS A 74 -7.69 -12.64 2.11
C HIS A 74 -6.63 -12.47 3.21
N GLY A 75 -5.41 -12.10 2.85
CA GLY A 75 -4.34 -11.81 3.81
C GLY A 75 -4.72 -10.65 4.74
N THR A 76 -5.14 -9.52 4.18
CA THR A 76 -5.56 -8.34 4.95
C THR A 76 -6.76 -8.65 5.86
N PHE A 77 -7.75 -9.42 5.38
CA PHE A 77 -8.89 -9.88 6.16
C PHE A 77 -8.42 -10.65 7.40
N LEU A 78 -7.55 -11.66 7.20
CA LEU A 78 -7.01 -12.46 8.29
C LEU A 78 -6.19 -11.60 9.26
N THR A 79 -5.40 -10.66 8.77
CA THR A 79 -4.59 -9.77 9.61
C THR A 79 -5.48 -8.92 10.53
N ILE A 80 -6.50 -8.25 9.99
CA ILE A 80 -7.39 -7.39 10.79
C ILE A 80 -8.20 -8.24 11.79
N MET A 81 -8.71 -9.40 11.36
CA MET A 81 -9.43 -10.33 12.23
C MET A 81 -8.55 -10.80 13.40
N ASN A 82 -7.32 -11.24 13.13
CA ASN A 82 -6.40 -11.70 14.17
C ASN A 82 -5.93 -10.55 15.08
N ALA A 83 -5.78 -9.33 14.55
CA ALA A 83 -5.49 -8.16 15.38
C ALA A 83 -6.64 -7.87 16.36
N ALA A 84 -7.89 -7.96 15.89
CA ALA A 84 -9.07 -7.83 16.74
C ALA A 84 -9.17 -8.96 17.78
N GLN A 85 -8.93 -10.21 17.38
CA GLN A 85 -8.91 -11.35 18.30
C GLN A 85 -7.85 -11.17 19.39
N LYS A 86 -6.64 -10.74 19.03
CA LYS A 86 -5.55 -10.52 19.99
C LYS A 86 -5.83 -9.35 20.95
N LYS A 87 -6.43 -8.26 20.46
CA LYS A 87 -6.66 -7.04 21.26
C LYS A 87 -7.95 -7.07 22.08
N PHE A 88 -9.00 -7.69 21.54
CA PHE A 88 -10.36 -7.63 22.08
C PHE A 88 -10.97 -9.01 22.39
N ASN A 89 -10.26 -10.10 22.10
CA ASN A 89 -10.74 -11.47 22.26
C ASN A 89 -12.07 -11.74 21.53
N THR A 90 -12.26 -11.13 20.35
CA THR A 90 -13.45 -11.31 19.52
C THR A 90 -13.11 -11.27 18.03
N ASN A 91 -13.89 -12.04 17.26
CA ASN A 91 -13.94 -12.00 15.80
C ASN A 91 -15.13 -11.19 15.26
N ASP A 92 -15.99 -10.66 16.13
CA ASP A 92 -17.06 -9.73 15.74
C ASP A 92 -16.53 -8.30 15.75
N LEU A 93 -16.32 -7.76 14.56
CA LEU A 93 -15.78 -6.42 14.35
C LEU A 93 -16.88 -5.38 14.06
N ARG A 94 -18.17 -5.74 14.19
CA ARG A 94 -19.26 -4.79 13.97
C ARG A 94 -19.19 -3.62 14.96
N GLY A 95 -19.17 -2.40 14.42
CA GLY A 95 -18.97 -1.16 15.18
C GLY A 95 -17.52 -0.86 15.58
N LYS A 96 -16.57 -1.75 15.25
CA LYS A 96 -15.14 -1.48 15.40
C LYS A 96 -14.63 -0.65 14.24
N VAL A 97 -13.67 0.23 14.53
CA VAL A 97 -13.10 1.17 13.56
C VAL A 97 -11.63 0.84 13.32
N PHE A 98 -11.31 0.54 12.06
CA PHE A 98 -9.95 0.33 11.56
C PHE A 98 -9.52 1.55 10.74
N VAL A 99 -8.42 2.20 11.13
CA VAL A 99 -7.84 3.33 10.41
C VAL A 99 -6.52 2.93 9.79
N SER A 100 -6.32 3.24 8.51
CA SER A 100 -5.08 2.98 7.79
C SER A 100 -4.89 3.96 6.62
N SER A 101 -3.92 3.69 5.77
CA SER A 101 -3.54 4.52 4.62
C SER A 101 -3.23 3.70 3.37
N GLY A 102 -3.28 4.38 2.23
CA GLY A 102 -2.97 3.85 0.92
C GLY A 102 -4.15 3.12 0.28
N LEU A 103 -4.49 3.53 -0.95
CA LEU A 103 -5.44 2.88 -1.84
C LEU A 103 -4.78 2.45 -3.17
N GLY A 104 -3.46 2.29 -3.14
CA GLY A 104 -2.63 1.79 -4.24
C GLY A 104 -2.88 0.32 -4.57
N GLY A 105 -1.99 -0.28 -5.37
CA GLY A 105 -2.11 -1.64 -5.92
C GLY A 105 -2.56 -2.70 -4.91
N MET A 106 -1.80 -2.83 -3.81
CA MET A 106 -2.05 -3.80 -2.73
C MET A 106 -2.92 -3.22 -1.62
N SER A 107 -2.66 -1.98 -1.21
CA SER A 107 -3.33 -1.31 -0.09
C SER A 107 -4.81 -1.00 -0.37
N GLY A 108 -5.20 -0.94 -1.64
CA GLY A 108 -6.60 -0.88 -2.07
C GLY A 108 -7.46 -2.08 -1.68
N ALA A 109 -6.89 -3.17 -1.14
CA ALA A 109 -7.64 -4.31 -0.59
C ALA A 109 -8.17 -4.09 0.83
N GLN A 110 -7.59 -3.15 1.60
CA GLN A 110 -7.97 -2.88 2.98
C GLN A 110 -9.45 -2.47 3.14
N PRO A 111 -10.01 -1.58 2.30
CA PRO A 111 -11.45 -1.25 2.34
C PRO A 111 -12.35 -2.48 2.22
N LYS A 112 -12.04 -3.36 1.26
CA LYS A 112 -12.84 -4.56 0.99
C LYS A 112 -12.75 -5.57 2.14
N ALA A 113 -11.56 -5.73 2.71
CA ALA A 113 -11.37 -6.58 3.89
C ALA A 113 -12.21 -6.07 5.08
N CYS A 114 -12.25 -4.76 5.32
CA CYS A 114 -13.07 -4.18 6.39
C CYS A 114 -14.56 -4.42 6.17
N GLN A 115 -15.04 -4.25 4.94
CA GLN A 115 -16.42 -4.54 4.57
C GLN A 115 -16.80 -6.00 4.87
N LEU A 116 -15.94 -6.95 4.48
CA LEU A 116 -16.18 -8.38 4.71
C LEU A 116 -16.17 -8.74 6.21
N LEU A 117 -15.37 -8.05 7.01
CA LEU A 117 -15.33 -8.22 8.47
C LEU A 117 -16.49 -7.53 9.20
N GLY A 118 -17.19 -6.63 8.53
CA GLY A 118 -18.26 -5.82 9.13
C GLY A 118 -17.75 -4.67 10.00
N CYS A 119 -16.46 -4.32 9.97
CA CYS A 119 -15.96 -3.10 10.62
C CYS A 119 -16.14 -1.85 9.75
N VAL A 120 -15.95 -0.70 10.38
CA VAL A 120 -15.77 0.59 9.73
C VAL A 120 -14.30 0.73 9.35
N GLY A 121 -13.98 0.63 8.07
CA GLY A 121 -12.62 0.88 7.56
C GLY A 121 -12.47 2.33 7.09
N VAL A 122 -11.49 3.06 7.59
CA VAL A 122 -11.17 4.44 7.16
C VAL A 122 -9.76 4.46 6.60
N ILE A 123 -9.65 4.65 5.28
CA ILE A 123 -8.38 4.55 4.56
C ILE A 123 -8.06 5.89 3.92
N ALA A 124 -7.00 6.55 4.39
CA ALA A 124 -6.53 7.80 3.82
C ALA A 124 -5.72 7.56 2.54
N GLU A 125 -5.96 8.37 1.51
CA GLU A 125 -5.22 8.36 0.25
C GLU A 125 -5.09 9.78 -0.30
N VAL A 126 -3.87 10.20 -0.62
CA VAL A 126 -3.57 11.52 -1.16
C VAL A 126 -3.87 11.62 -2.66
N SER A 127 -3.77 10.51 -3.39
CA SER A 127 -4.07 10.43 -4.82
C SER A 127 -5.56 10.19 -5.04
N GLU A 128 -6.29 11.24 -5.43
CA GLU A 128 -7.71 11.12 -5.78
C GLU A 128 -7.95 10.09 -6.89
N GLU A 129 -7.03 9.98 -7.85
CA GLU A 129 -7.09 8.97 -8.92
C GLU A 129 -7.10 7.55 -8.33
N ALA A 130 -6.21 7.25 -7.40
CA ALA A 130 -6.15 5.94 -6.75
C ALA A 130 -7.43 5.67 -5.93
N ALA A 131 -7.89 6.66 -5.16
CA ALA A 131 -9.11 6.54 -4.36
C ALA A 131 -10.35 6.29 -5.25
N ARG A 132 -10.54 7.08 -6.31
CA ARG A 132 -11.62 6.92 -7.30
C ARG A 132 -11.55 5.58 -8.01
N LYS A 133 -10.35 5.09 -8.34
CA LYS A 133 -10.18 3.76 -8.94
C LYS A 133 -10.74 2.67 -8.02
N ARG A 134 -10.49 2.73 -6.71
CA ARG A 134 -11.02 1.73 -5.74
C ARG A 134 -12.51 1.88 -5.50
N TYR A 135 -13.01 3.11 -5.48
CA TYR A 135 -14.44 3.38 -5.42
C TYR A 135 -15.18 2.79 -6.64
N ASN A 136 -14.72 3.11 -7.85
CA ASN A 136 -15.32 2.63 -9.11
C ASN A 136 -15.27 1.11 -9.26
N GLN A 137 -14.27 0.45 -8.66
CA GLN A 137 -14.19 -1.02 -8.63
C GLN A 137 -15.16 -1.66 -7.62
N GLY A 138 -15.79 -0.87 -6.74
CA GLY A 138 -16.61 -1.37 -5.62
C GLY A 138 -15.80 -1.90 -4.45
N TRP A 139 -14.50 -1.54 -4.38
CA TRP A 139 -13.59 -1.96 -3.31
C TRP A 139 -13.72 -1.03 -2.12
N CYS A 140 -13.88 0.27 -2.37
CA CYS A 140 -14.20 1.29 -1.37
C CYS A 140 -15.64 1.76 -1.54
N GLN A 141 -16.40 1.94 -0.45
CA GLN A 141 -17.84 2.24 -0.52
C GLN A 141 -18.15 3.73 -0.60
N GLU A 142 -17.31 4.56 0.02
CA GLU A 142 -17.56 6.00 0.17
C GLU A 142 -16.25 6.76 -0.01
N LEU A 143 -16.31 7.93 -0.66
CA LEU A 143 -15.19 8.87 -0.70
C LEU A 143 -15.59 10.15 0.03
N ILE A 144 -14.75 10.59 0.95
CA ILE A 144 -14.95 11.80 1.74
C ILE A 144 -13.69 12.67 1.65
N TYR A 145 -13.89 13.97 1.51
CA TYR A 145 -12.80 14.96 1.34
C TYR A 145 -12.62 15.85 2.57
N ASP A 146 -13.63 15.91 3.44
CA ASP A 146 -13.62 16.72 4.66
C ASP A 146 -13.48 15.83 5.91
N LEU A 147 -12.53 16.20 6.76
CA LEU A 147 -12.22 15.47 7.98
C LEU A 147 -13.37 15.46 9.02
N ASN A 148 -14.17 16.52 9.08
CA ASN A 148 -15.33 16.54 9.99
C ASN A 148 -16.41 15.59 9.52
N GLN A 149 -16.61 15.48 8.20
CA GLN A 149 -17.50 14.47 7.62
C GLN A 149 -16.99 13.05 7.88
N VAL A 150 -15.68 12.79 7.78
CA VAL A 150 -15.09 11.48 8.15
C VAL A 150 -15.43 11.14 9.59
N VAL A 151 -15.18 12.06 10.53
CA VAL A 151 -15.45 11.86 11.95
C VAL A 151 -16.94 11.62 12.24
N ALA A 152 -17.83 12.41 11.62
CA ALA A 152 -19.27 12.22 11.74
C ALA A 152 -19.71 10.85 11.22
N ARG A 153 -19.15 10.42 10.08
CA ARG A 153 -19.48 9.13 9.46
C ARG A 153 -18.97 7.95 10.29
N ILE A 154 -17.78 8.05 10.89
CA ILE A 154 -17.26 7.05 11.82
C ILE A 154 -18.25 6.83 12.98
N ARG A 155 -18.72 7.92 13.59
CA ARG A 155 -19.68 7.86 14.71
C ARG A 155 -20.98 7.17 14.30
N GLU A 156 -21.54 7.59 13.17
CA GLU A 156 -22.79 7.03 12.66
C GLU A 156 -22.67 5.52 12.39
N CYS A 157 -21.61 5.11 11.68
CA CYS A 157 -21.39 3.70 11.34
C CYS A 157 -21.11 2.85 12.58
N ARG A 158 -20.37 3.39 13.55
CA ARG A 158 -20.11 2.73 14.83
C ARG A 158 -21.39 2.49 15.62
N GLU A 159 -22.22 3.53 15.78
CA GLU A 159 -23.50 3.45 16.50
C GLU A 159 -24.45 2.44 15.86
N LYS A 160 -24.59 2.50 14.53
CA LYS A 160 -25.46 1.59 13.76
C LYS A 160 -24.84 0.20 13.55
N LYS A 161 -23.60 -0.03 14.00
CA LYS A 161 -22.83 -1.25 13.73
C LYS A 161 -22.79 -1.61 12.23
N LEU A 162 -22.73 -0.58 11.38
CA LEU A 162 -22.71 -0.70 9.94
C LEU A 162 -21.27 -0.90 9.45
N GLY A 163 -20.99 -2.09 8.93
CA GLY A 163 -19.74 -2.36 8.22
C GLY A 163 -19.69 -1.60 6.90
N THR A 164 -18.70 -0.73 6.73
CA THR A 164 -18.49 0.06 5.52
C THR A 164 -17.01 0.38 5.35
N SER A 165 -16.64 0.93 4.20
CA SER A 165 -15.31 1.50 4.00
C SER A 165 -15.37 2.92 3.45
N ILE A 166 -14.61 3.79 4.08
CA ILE A 166 -14.51 5.23 3.84
C ILE A 166 -13.11 5.50 3.32
N GLY A 167 -12.99 5.93 2.07
CA GLY A 167 -11.78 6.49 1.51
C GLY A 167 -11.73 7.99 1.83
N TYR A 168 -10.81 8.39 2.69
CA TYR A 168 -10.53 9.81 2.92
C TYR A 168 -9.52 10.29 1.87
N VAL A 169 -9.92 11.23 1.02
CA VAL A 169 -9.04 11.81 0.00
C VAL A 169 -8.25 12.95 0.64
N GLY A 170 -7.08 12.62 1.17
CA GLY A 170 -6.22 13.53 1.91
C GLY A 170 -5.06 12.80 2.59
N ASN A 171 -4.23 13.55 3.32
CA ASN A 171 -3.05 12.95 3.97
C ASN A 171 -3.45 12.18 5.25
N VAL A 172 -2.85 11.00 5.43
CA VAL A 172 -3.08 10.18 6.63
C VAL A 172 -2.66 10.90 7.91
N VAL A 173 -1.63 11.76 7.85
CA VAL A 173 -1.18 12.55 9.00
C VAL A 173 -2.30 13.48 9.48
N ASP A 174 -2.96 14.20 8.56
CA ASP A 174 -4.10 15.07 8.92
C ASP A 174 -5.25 14.27 9.55
N LEU A 175 -5.50 13.06 9.04
CA LEU A 175 -6.52 12.17 9.60
C LEU A 175 -6.18 11.76 11.05
N TRP A 176 -4.94 11.34 11.33
CA TRP A 176 -4.55 10.99 12.69
C TRP A 176 -4.55 12.20 13.63
N GLU A 177 -3.99 13.34 13.21
CA GLU A 177 -4.01 14.57 14.00
C GLU A 177 -5.44 15.02 14.31
N ARG A 178 -6.35 14.86 13.35
CA ARG A 178 -7.78 15.13 13.53
C ARG A 178 -8.41 14.17 14.53
N LEU A 179 -8.17 12.87 14.41
CA LEU A 179 -8.73 11.85 15.29
C LEU A 179 -8.21 11.97 16.73
N ALA A 180 -6.94 12.35 16.90
CA ALA A 180 -6.33 12.59 18.21
C ALA A 180 -6.94 13.78 18.96
N LYS A 181 -7.54 14.74 18.24
CA LYS A 181 -8.25 15.90 18.84
C LYS A 181 -9.67 15.55 19.30
N GLU A 182 -10.21 14.39 18.93
CA GLU A 182 -11.55 13.99 19.35
C GLU A 182 -11.53 13.54 20.82
N LYS A 183 -12.58 13.93 21.56
CA LYS A 183 -12.72 13.57 22.97
C LYS A 183 -12.95 12.06 23.17
N ASP A 184 -13.59 11.43 22.20
CA ASP A 184 -13.91 10.01 22.21
C ASP A 184 -12.82 9.22 21.48
N THR A 185 -12.49 8.03 21.97
CA THR A 185 -11.60 7.11 21.25
C THR A 185 -12.32 6.52 20.03
N LEU A 186 -12.18 7.17 18.88
CA LEU A 186 -12.84 6.76 17.64
C LEU A 186 -12.14 5.62 16.89
N VAL A 187 -10.91 5.26 17.27
CA VAL A 187 -10.12 4.24 16.57
C VAL A 187 -9.91 3.02 17.46
N ASP A 188 -10.28 1.84 16.96
CA ASP A 188 -10.03 0.57 17.65
C ASP A 188 -8.72 -0.07 17.18
N LEU A 189 -8.41 0.00 15.89
CA LEU A 189 -7.20 -0.55 15.27
C LEU A 189 -6.58 0.48 14.30
N GLY A 190 -5.27 0.65 14.36
CA GLY A 190 -4.49 1.53 13.48
C GLY A 190 -3.45 0.76 12.69
N SER A 191 -3.22 1.15 11.44
CA SER A 191 -2.15 0.62 10.59
C SER A 191 -1.70 1.66 9.55
N ASP A 192 -0.77 1.26 8.69
CA ASP A 192 -0.30 2.03 7.54
C ASP A 192 0.09 1.07 6.41
N GLN A 193 -0.29 1.41 5.18
CA GLN A 193 0.16 0.66 4.00
C GLN A 193 0.54 1.61 2.86
N THR A 194 1.07 2.79 3.22
CA THR A 194 1.81 3.62 2.27
C THR A 194 3.07 2.90 1.82
N SER A 195 3.62 3.29 0.67
CA SER A 195 4.81 2.62 0.12
C SER A 195 6.10 3.20 0.72
N CYS A 196 6.22 3.16 2.05
CA CYS A 196 7.39 3.60 2.80
C CYS A 196 8.68 2.80 2.50
N HIS A 197 8.59 1.72 1.71
CA HIS A 197 9.75 1.02 1.17
C HIS A 197 10.44 1.79 0.01
N THR A 198 9.74 2.74 -0.62
CA THR A 198 10.25 3.66 -1.65
C THR A 198 9.78 5.10 -1.38
N PRO A 199 10.05 5.65 -0.18
CA PRO A 199 9.37 6.84 0.32
C PRO A 199 9.70 8.10 -0.51
N TYR A 200 10.88 8.12 -1.14
CA TYR A 200 11.37 9.26 -1.91
C TYR A 200 11.01 9.21 -3.40
N GLN A 201 10.44 8.10 -3.86
CA GLN A 201 10.10 7.85 -5.27
C GLN A 201 8.57 7.84 -5.48
N GLY A 202 7.84 8.65 -4.69
CA GLY A 202 6.38 8.71 -4.71
C GLY A 202 5.69 7.61 -3.91
N GLY A 203 6.42 6.91 -3.05
CA GLY A 203 5.83 5.93 -2.14
C GLY A 203 5.19 6.56 -0.90
N TYR A 204 5.64 7.75 -0.49
CA TYR A 204 5.11 8.53 0.62
C TYR A 204 5.01 10.01 0.24
N TYR A 205 3.98 10.71 0.75
CA TYR A 205 3.73 12.11 0.44
C TYR A 205 3.70 12.95 1.73
N PRO A 206 4.53 14.02 1.82
CA PRO A 206 4.59 14.86 3.01
C PRO A 206 3.29 15.64 3.20
N VAL A 207 2.84 15.79 4.46
CA VAL A 207 1.58 16.48 4.81
C VAL A 207 1.62 17.99 4.54
N GLN A 208 2.83 18.57 4.53
CA GLN A 208 3.05 20.00 4.33
C GLN A 208 2.71 20.46 2.90
N LEU A 209 2.51 19.52 1.96
CA LEU A 209 2.31 19.81 0.54
C LEU A 209 1.02 19.18 0.05
N SER A 210 0.39 19.84 -0.92
CA SER A 210 -0.63 19.18 -1.74
C SER A 210 -0.01 18.02 -2.54
N TYR A 211 -0.85 17.09 -2.99
CA TYR A 211 -0.40 15.97 -3.82
C TYR A 211 0.34 16.44 -5.08
N ASP A 212 -0.18 17.47 -5.75
CA ASP A 212 0.41 18.00 -6.98
C ASP A 212 1.73 18.74 -6.71
N ASP A 213 1.79 19.55 -5.66
CA ASP A 213 3.02 20.24 -5.27
C ASP A 213 4.12 19.25 -4.88
N ALA A 214 3.76 18.18 -4.16
CA ALA A 214 4.68 17.12 -3.80
C ALA A 214 5.23 16.39 -5.04
N ARG A 215 4.40 16.14 -6.07
CA ARG A 215 4.85 15.55 -7.34
C ARG A 215 5.78 16.47 -8.12
N GLN A 216 5.52 17.78 -8.12
CA GLN A 216 6.40 18.74 -8.77
C GLN A 216 7.73 18.86 -8.02
N LEU A 217 7.69 18.96 -6.69
CA LEU A 217 8.89 19.07 -5.87
C LEU A 217 9.78 17.82 -5.98
N MET A 218 9.20 16.63 -6.00
CA MET A 218 9.93 15.38 -6.20
C MET A 218 10.75 15.35 -7.49
N LYS A 219 10.31 16.05 -8.55
CA LYS A 219 11.04 16.18 -9.81
C LYS A 219 12.06 17.32 -9.78
N ASN A 220 11.65 18.47 -9.26
CA ASN A 220 12.41 19.72 -9.39
C ASN A 220 13.48 19.88 -8.29
N ASP A 221 13.20 19.40 -7.08
CA ASP A 221 14.11 19.42 -5.93
C ASP A 221 13.95 18.15 -5.08
N PRO A 222 14.52 17.01 -5.54
CA PRO A 222 14.44 15.74 -4.83
C PRO A 222 15.04 15.79 -3.42
N LYS A 223 16.02 16.69 -3.18
CA LYS A 223 16.67 16.82 -1.88
C LYS A 223 15.68 17.41 -0.86
N LYS A 224 15.04 18.52 -1.21
CA LYS A 224 14.01 19.14 -0.36
C LYS A 224 12.80 18.23 -0.17
N PHE A 225 12.41 17.47 -1.20
CA PHE A 225 11.36 16.45 -1.06
C PHE A 225 11.73 15.40 0.01
N LYS A 226 12.96 14.87 -0.04
CA LYS A 226 13.48 13.92 0.97
C LYS A 226 13.46 14.51 2.37
N GLU A 227 13.89 15.76 2.54
CA GLU A 227 13.88 16.46 3.83
C GLU A 227 12.46 16.56 4.42
N LEU A 228 11.47 16.98 3.61
CA LEU A 228 10.08 17.10 4.06
C LEU A 228 9.44 15.74 4.39
N VAL A 229 9.75 14.70 3.61
CA VAL A 229 9.32 13.33 3.90
C VAL A 229 9.90 12.87 5.23
N HIS A 230 11.20 13.11 5.46
CA HIS A 230 11.89 12.69 6.68
C HIS A 230 11.34 13.38 7.93
N GLU A 231 11.05 14.69 7.85
CA GLU A 231 10.50 15.48 8.96
C GLU A 231 9.23 14.85 9.57
N ARG A 232 8.37 14.25 8.74
CA ARG A 232 7.04 13.78 9.16
C ARG A 232 6.90 12.28 9.24
N LEU A 233 7.75 11.50 8.58
CA LEU A 233 7.79 10.04 8.80
C LEU A 233 8.05 9.73 10.28
N PHE A 234 8.93 10.49 10.93
CA PHE A 234 9.23 10.32 12.36
C PHE A 234 8.11 10.76 13.29
N CYS A 235 7.28 11.75 12.92
CA CYS A 235 6.08 12.06 13.71
C CYS A 235 5.04 10.94 13.66
N PHE A 236 5.00 10.16 12.58
CA PHE A 236 4.03 9.09 12.38
C PHE A 236 4.39 7.77 13.07
N SER A 237 5.69 7.48 13.26
CA SER A 237 6.15 6.25 13.93
C SER A 237 6.02 6.25 15.47
N PHE A 238 5.54 7.34 16.08
CA PHE A 238 5.56 7.53 17.55
C PHE A 238 4.20 7.79 18.23
N TYR A 239 3.08 7.45 17.59
CA TYR A 239 1.75 7.45 18.24
C TYR A 239 1.13 6.05 18.28
#